data_AF-A0A3N5HFC4-F1
#
_entry.id   AF-A0A3N5HFC4-F1
#
_cell.length_a   1.000
_cell.length_b   1.000
_cell.length_c   1.000
_cell.angle_alpha   90.00
_cell.angle_beta   90.00
_cell.angle_gamma   90.00
#
_symmetry.space_group_name_H-M   'P 1'
#
loop_
_entity.id
_entity.type
_entity.pdbx_description
1 polymer ?
#
loop_
_entity_poly.entity_id
_entity_poly.type
_entity_poly.pdbx_seq_one_letter_code
_entity_poly.pdbx_strand_id
1 'polypeptide(L)'
;QKVLRKGEWKITAAVFSRAPGGGNRLVAIWPGFHDKAYGIAIDVGSTTIAAHLTNLSTGEVAASAGLMNPQIRFGEDLMSRVSYVMMNPGGEKEMTAAIRQALQTLAEEVAGRAGIALNDIMEVVLVGNPVMHHLFLGIDPTELGGAPFALATGLAVTIPARELDLKLNPGAWAYVLPCIAGHVGADTAGVVLSEAPHEQDEIMLAVDVGTNAEIVLGSKARLLACSSPTGPAFEGAQISSGQRAAPGAIERIRIDPETLEPRYKVIGSDLWSDDPGFEAAVAQTGVTGICGSGIIEAIAEMYLAGIINQDGVVDGALAARSPRIESYKRTFNYAIRQPREDGNEPLIRVTQNDVRAIQLAKAALYAGIRLLMDKLGIDAVGKIRLAGAFGSHIDVKYAMILGLIPDCDLQKVQSAGNAAGTGARIALLNAGARDEIEQVVRRIEKIETAVEPMFQQHFVEAMALPHKTAPFPHLAKAVQLPATKEIIATGEDGGERRRRRRG
;
A
#
# COMPACT_ATOMS: atom_id res chain seq x y z
N GLN A 1 2.79 43.97 20.92
CA GLN A 1 2.24 45.00 21.83
C GLN A 1 0.71 44.97 21.94
N LYS A 2 -0.06 45.02 20.84
CA LYS A 2 -1.54 44.99 20.89
C LYS A 2 -2.09 43.76 21.64
N VAL A 3 -1.55 42.58 21.35
CA VAL A 3 -1.91 41.32 22.02
C VAL A 3 -1.66 41.38 23.53
N LEU A 4 -0.47 41.81 23.95
CA LEU A 4 -0.09 41.97 25.36
C LEU A 4 -1.06 42.90 26.11
N ARG A 5 -1.41 44.05 25.53
CA ARG A 5 -2.38 44.98 26.15
C ARG A 5 -3.77 44.36 26.27
N LYS A 6 -4.26 43.67 25.23
CA LYS A 6 -5.57 43.01 25.24
C LYS A 6 -5.67 41.91 26.31
N GLY A 7 -4.56 41.25 26.63
CA GLY A 7 -4.49 40.23 27.68
C GLY A 7 -4.11 40.75 29.07
N GLU A 8 -4.04 42.07 29.28
CA GLU A 8 -3.56 42.66 30.55
C GLU A 8 -2.20 42.10 30.99
N TRP A 9 -1.28 41.97 30.01
CA TRP A 9 0.06 41.38 30.17
C TRP A 9 0.08 39.89 30.53
N LYS A 10 -1.07 39.21 30.46
CA LYS A 10 -1.18 37.75 30.48
C LYS A 10 -1.41 37.25 29.05
N ILE A 11 -0.58 36.33 28.60
CA ILE A 11 -0.63 35.78 27.25
C ILE A 11 -0.38 34.27 27.26
N THR A 12 -0.82 33.62 26.20
CA THR A 12 -0.39 32.28 25.83
C THR A 12 0.50 32.40 24.60
N ALA A 13 1.60 31.64 24.57
CA ALA A 13 2.53 31.58 23.45
C ALA A 13 2.63 30.13 22.94
N ALA A 14 2.45 29.94 21.64
CA ALA A 14 2.83 28.69 20.98
C ALA A 14 4.30 28.77 20.62
N VAL A 15 5.05 27.73 20.99
CA VAL A 15 6.50 27.66 20.80
C VAL A 15 6.82 26.39 20.02
N PHE A 16 7.46 26.57 18.87
CA PHE A 16 8.10 25.49 18.15
C PHE A 16 9.48 25.28 18.75
N SER A 17 9.65 24.21 19.50
CA SER A 17 10.95 23.75 19.95
C SER A 17 11.64 23.04 18.80
N ARG A 18 12.95 23.27 18.59
CA ARG A 18 13.79 22.62 17.56
C ARG A 18 13.68 23.20 16.15
N ALA A 19 13.57 24.51 16.03
CA ALA A 19 13.80 25.15 14.74
C ALA A 19 15.23 24.87 14.22
N PRO A 20 15.44 24.83 12.89
CA PRO A 20 16.78 24.77 12.32
C PRO A 20 17.71 25.83 12.92
N GLY A 21 18.92 25.42 13.29
CA GLY A 21 19.89 26.25 14.03
C GLY A 21 19.71 26.25 15.56
N GLY A 22 18.74 25.50 16.09
CA GLY A 22 18.53 25.30 17.51
C GLY A 22 17.63 26.34 18.18
N GLY A 23 17.24 26.04 19.43
CA GLY A 23 16.43 26.91 20.28
C GLY A 23 14.93 26.84 20.00
N ASN A 24 14.21 27.74 20.69
CA ASN A 24 12.76 27.86 20.66
C ASN A 24 12.36 29.01 19.74
N ARG A 25 11.40 28.78 18.85
CA ARG A 25 10.80 29.82 18.01
C ARG A 25 9.36 30.05 18.42
N LEU A 26 9.02 31.32 18.55
CA LEU A 26 7.65 31.74 18.79
C LEU A 26 6.83 31.56 17.50
N VAL A 27 5.79 30.75 17.57
CA VAL A 27 4.86 30.48 16.45
C VAL A 27 3.73 31.50 16.47
N ALA A 28 3.09 31.66 17.63
CA ALA A 28 1.95 32.55 17.80
C ALA A 28 1.84 33.06 19.25
N ILE A 29 1.16 34.19 19.42
CA ILE A 29 0.82 34.76 20.74
C ILE A 29 -0.66 35.11 20.75
N TRP A 30 -1.36 34.71 21.81
CA TRP A 30 -2.75 35.07 22.09
C TRP A 30 -2.89 35.86 23.40
N PRO A 31 -3.88 36.75 23.50
CA PRO A 31 -4.20 37.43 24.76
C PRO A 31 -4.90 36.45 25.72
N GLY A 32 -4.49 36.42 26.98
CA GLY A 32 -5.05 35.50 27.97
C GLY A 32 -4.71 34.04 27.71
N PHE A 33 -5.55 33.13 28.22
CA PHE A 33 -5.40 31.68 28.05
C PHE A 33 -5.92 31.24 26.68
N HIS A 34 -5.18 30.35 26.01
CA HIS A 34 -5.55 29.74 24.73
C HIS A 34 -5.18 28.26 24.74
N ASP A 35 -6.17 27.38 24.61
CA ASP A 35 -6.02 25.92 24.73
C ASP A 35 -6.14 25.18 23.38
N LYS A 36 -6.30 25.91 22.28
CA LYS A 36 -6.38 25.33 20.94
C LYS A 36 -5.00 25.31 20.28
N ALA A 37 -4.47 24.11 20.07
CA ALA A 37 -3.26 23.90 19.30
C ALA A 37 -3.41 22.58 18.55
N TYR A 38 -3.38 22.65 17.22
CA TYR A 38 -3.54 21.49 16.36
C TYR A 38 -2.33 21.32 15.46
N GLY A 39 -2.11 20.09 15.02
CA GLY A 39 -1.19 19.77 13.95
C GLY A 39 -1.80 18.75 12.99
N ILE A 40 -1.22 18.61 11.80
CA ILE A 40 -1.68 17.65 10.80
C ILE A 40 -0.57 16.64 10.52
N ALA A 41 -0.88 15.36 10.66
CA ALA A 41 -0.04 14.29 10.12
C ALA A 41 -0.56 13.89 8.74
N ILE A 42 0.30 13.93 7.72
CA ILE A 42 -0.06 13.66 6.32
C ILE A 42 0.81 12.55 5.75
N ASP A 43 0.14 11.52 5.23
CA ASP A 43 0.74 10.47 4.42
C ASP A 43 0.48 10.76 2.94
N VAL A 44 1.56 11.04 2.21
CA VAL A 44 1.52 11.42 0.79
C VAL A 44 1.85 10.22 -0.08
N GLY A 45 0.83 9.39 -0.31
CA GLY A 45 0.92 8.26 -1.23
C GLY A 45 0.88 8.66 -2.71
N SER A 46 1.34 7.76 -3.57
CA SER A 46 1.26 7.92 -5.03
C SER A 46 -0.19 8.02 -5.51
N THR A 47 -1.09 7.18 -4.99
CA THR A 47 -2.50 7.12 -5.41
C THR A 47 -3.42 7.92 -4.49
N THR A 48 -3.19 7.86 -3.19
CA THR A 48 -4.05 8.44 -2.15
C THR A 48 -3.22 9.25 -1.18
N ILE A 49 -3.75 10.39 -0.75
CA ILE A 49 -3.18 11.23 0.30
C ILE A 49 -4.13 11.19 1.49
N ALA A 50 -3.61 10.93 2.69
CA ALA A 50 -4.40 10.86 3.92
C ALA A 50 -3.90 11.89 4.93
N ALA A 51 -4.81 12.63 5.55
CA ALA A 51 -4.51 13.65 6.55
C ALA A 51 -5.28 13.41 7.85
N HIS A 52 -4.58 13.52 8.98
CA HIS A 52 -5.12 13.41 10.33
C HIS A 52 -4.85 14.68 11.13
N LEU A 53 -5.88 15.49 11.34
CA LEU A 53 -5.83 16.66 12.21
C LEU A 53 -5.87 16.20 13.66
N THR A 54 -4.84 16.56 14.42
CA THR A 54 -4.60 16.05 15.77
C THR A 54 -4.51 17.22 16.75
N ASN A 55 -5.20 17.12 17.88
CA ASN A 55 -5.03 18.05 18.99
C ASN A 55 -3.67 17.80 19.65
N LEU A 56 -2.80 18.81 19.67
CA LEU A 56 -1.42 18.67 20.17
C LEU A 56 -1.35 18.52 21.70
N SER A 57 -2.40 18.89 22.42
CA SER A 57 -2.45 18.76 23.88
C SER A 57 -2.94 17.39 24.34
N THR A 58 -3.87 16.79 23.60
CA THR A 58 -4.50 15.50 23.98
C THR A 58 -4.01 14.32 23.15
N GLY A 59 -3.48 14.56 21.95
CA GLY A 59 -3.14 13.52 20.98
C GLY A 59 -4.33 12.95 20.22
N GLU A 60 -5.55 13.42 20.48
CA GLU A 60 -6.76 12.93 19.83
C GLU A 60 -6.87 13.43 18.38
N VAL A 61 -7.32 12.55 17.49
CA VAL A 61 -7.63 12.88 16.09
C VAL A 61 -8.98 13.60 16.04
N ALA A 62 -8.95 14.91 15.79
CA ALA A 62 -10.14 15.75 15.70
C ALA A 62 -10.89 15.56 14.38
N ALA A 63 -10.17 15.32 13.29
CA ALA A 63 -10.74 15.03 11.98
C ALA A 63 -9.74 14.26 11.11
N SER A 64 -10.26 13.45 10.19
CA SER A 64 -9.48 12.81 9.13
C SER A 64 -10.13 13.07 7.78
N ALA A 65 -9.30 13.17 6.74
CA ALA A 65 -9.73 13.27 5.35
C ALA A 65 -8.70 12.57 4.45
N GLY A 66 -9.13 12.20 3.25
CA GLY A 66 -8.25 11.68 2.23
C GLY A 66 -8.76 12.02 0.84
N LEU A 67 -7.84 12.12 -0.12
CA LEU A 67 -8.18 12.41 -1.50
C LEU A 67 -7.29 11.64 -2.47
N MET A 68 -7.77 11.48 -3.70
CA MET A 68 -6.96 10.89 -4.78
C MET A 68 -5.87 11.88 -5.19
N ASN A 69 -4.63 11.42 -5.22
CA ASN A 69 -3.49 12.27 -5.56
C ASN A 69 -3.69 12.86 -6.97
N PRO A 70 -3.78 14.20 -7.11
CA PRO A 70 -4.06 14.84 -8.40
C PRO A 70 -2.93 14.66 -9.41
N GLN A 71 -1.76 14.18 -8.97
CA GLN A 71 -0.65 13.90 -9.86
C GLN A 71 -0.88 12.68 -10.76
N ILE A 72 -1.93 11.88 -10.52
CA ILE A 72 -2.31 10.75 -11.38
C ILE A 72 -2.48 11.15 -12.86
N ARG A 73 -2.86 12.41 -13.14
CA ARG A 73 -2.99 12.94 -14.50
C ARG A 73 -1.66 13.09 -15.25
N PHE A 74 -0.54 13.11 -14.53
CA PHE A 74 0.81 13.20 -15.10
C PHE A 74 1.50 11.83 -15.21
N GLY A 75 0.99 10.85 -14.48
CA GLY A 75 1.50 9.48 -14.46
C GLY A 75 0.77 8.64 -13.41
N GLU A 76 0.33 7.45 -13.81
CA GLU A 76 -0.41 6.52 -12.95
C GLU A 76 0.47 5.94 -11.83
N ASP A 77 1.76 5.75 -12.11
CA ASP A 77 2.75 5.21 -11.17
C ASP A 77 3.93 6.19 -10.95
N LEU A 78 4.88 5.81 -10.08
CA LEU A 78 6.02 6.66 -9.76
C LEU A 78 6.94 6.89 -10.96
N MET A 79 7.22 5.85 -11.76
CA MET A 79 8.17 5.91 -12.86
C MET A 79 7.63 6.72 -14.05
N SER A 80 6.33 6.62 -14.31
CA SER A 80 5.63 7.44 -15.30
C SER A 80 5.63 8.92 -14.91
N ARG A 81 5.51 9.26 -13.62
CA ARG A 81 5.69 10.64 -13.14
C ARG A 81 7.12 11.15 -13.33
N VAL A 82 8.12 10.34 -13.00
CA VAL A 82 9.53 10.72 -13.25
C VAL A 82 9.76 10.91 -14.75
N SER A 83 9.24 10.00 -15.58
CA SER A 83 9.30 10.10 -17.04
C SER A 83 8.61 11.37 -17.56
N TYR A 84 7.48 11.76 -16.95
CA TYR A 84 6.80 13.01 -17.29
C TYR A 84 7.69 14.23 -17.03
N VAL A 85 8.37 14.31 -15.87
CA VAL A 85 9.35 15.39 -15.61
C VAL A 85 10.43 15.42 -16.68
N MET A 86 11.02 14.27 -17.00
CA MET A 86 12.10 14.16 -17.98
C MET A 86 11.67 14.61 -19.38
N MET A 87 10.42 14.36 -19.75
CA MET A 87 9.88 14.67 -21.08
C MET A 87 9.29 16.08 -21.20
N ASN A 88 8.95 16.72 -20.07
CA ASN A 88 8.24 18.00 -20.06
C ASN A 88 9.00 19.00 -19.18
N PRO A 89 9.82 19.90 -19.76
CA PRO A 89 10.51 20.94 -19.00
C PRO A 89 9.53 21.78 -18.18
N GLY A 90 9.73 21.84 -16.85
CA GLY A 90 8.81 22.51 -15.92
C GLY A 90 7.74 21.59 -15.32
N GLY A 91 7.66 20.33 -15.74
CA GLY A 91 6.73 19.33 -15.22
C GLY A 91 6.92 19.06 -13.72
N GLU A 92 8.14 19.20 -13.20
CA GLU A 92 8.43 19.13 -11.77
C GLU A 92 7.68 20.22 -10.98
N LYS A 93 7.60 21.44 -11.52
CA LYS A 93 6.89 22.57 -10.90
C LYS A 93 5.38 22.39 -10.97
N GLU A 94 4.87 21.89 -12.09
CA GLU A 94 3.44 21.60 -12.24
C GLU A 94 2.99 20.52 -11.24
N MET A 95 3.78 19.46 -11.09
CA MET A 95 3.50 18.40 -10.12
C MET A 95 3.68 18.87 -8.67
N THR A 96 4.67 19.71 -8.40
CA THR A 96 4.86 20.36 -7.09
C THR A 96 3.65 21.23 -6.72
N ALA A 97 3.19 22.06 -7.66
CA ALA A 97 2.02 22.91 -7.44
C ALA A 97 0.76 22.08 -7.21
N ALA A 98 0.55 21.01 -8.00
CA ALA A 98 -0.58 20.12 -7.86
C ALA A 98 -0.62 19.43 -6.49
N ILE A 99 0.52 18.92 -6.01
CA ILE A 99 0.56 18.24 -4.70
C ILE A 99 0.38 19.22 -3.54
N ARG A 100 1.03 20.39 -3.58
CA ARG A 100 0.87 21.41 -2.53
C ARG A 100 -0.54 21.96 -2.45
N GLN A 101 -1.21 22.12 -3.60
CA GLN A 101 -2.63 22.48 -3.63
C GLN A 101 -3.50 21.41 -2.95
N ALA A 102 -3.25 20.12 -3.22
CA ALA A 102 -3.96 19.02 -2.55
C ALA A 102 -3.72 19.02 -1.04
N LEU A 103 -2.50 19.26 -0.57
CA LEU A 103 -2.18 19.37 0.85
C LEU A 103 -2.95 20.53 1.51
N GLN A 104 -3.03 21.69 0.85
CA GLN A 104 -3.81 22.83 1.33
C GLN A 104 -5.31 22.50 1.39
N THR A 105 -5.87 21.86 0.37
CA THR A 105 -7.28 21.44 0.35
C THR A 105 -7.59 20.46 1.48
N LEU A 106 -6.70 19.50 1.75
CA LEU A 106 -6.86 18.59 2.90
C LEU A 106 -6.85 19.35 4.22
N ALA A 107 -5.95 20.31 4.40
CA ALA A 107 -5.90 21.13 5.61
C ALA A 107 -7.20 21.93 5.82
N GLU A 108 -7.76 22.50 4.76
CA GLU A 108 -9.06 23.19 4.78
C GLU A 108 -10.20 22.23 5.14
N GLU A 109 -10.23 21.04 4.55
CA GLU A 109 -11.26 20.04 4.80
C GLU A 109 -11.26 19.54 6.25
N VAL A 110 -10.09 19.16 6.78
CA VAL A 110 -10.00 18.67 8.16
C VAL A 110 -10.26 19.78 9.17
N ALA A 111 -9.82 21.01 8.91
CA ALA A 111 -10.13 22.17 9.75
C ALA A 111 -11.63 22.48 9.76
N GLY A 112 -12.28 22.43 8.58
CA GLY A 112 -13.72 22.62 8.44
C GLY A 112 -14.53 21.55 9.17
N ARG A 113 -14.14 20.27 9.06
CA ARG A 113 -14.78 19.15 9.78
C ARG A 113 -14.65 19.28 11.30
N ALA A 114 -13.52 19.75 11.79
CA ALA A 114 -13.28 19.96 13.21
C ALA A 114 -13.83 21.31 13.75
N GLY A 115 -14.31 22.20 12.88
CA GLY A 115 -14.81 23.52 13.27
C GLY A 115 -13.73 24.44 13.85
N ILE A 116 -12.48 24.31 13.40
CA ILE A 116 -11.35 25.15 13.83
C ILE A 116 -10.89 26.10 12.72
N ALA A 117 -10.13 27.14 13.08
CA ALA A 117 -9.50 28.00 12.07
C ALA A 117 -8.18 27.39 11.58
N LEU A 118 -7.80 27.64 10.33
CA LEU A 118 -6.48 27.25 9.81
C LEU A 118 -5.32 27.83 10.64
N ASN A 119 -5.54 29.00 11.26
CA ASN A 119 -4.59 29.63 12.17
C ASN A 119 -4.40 28.86 13.50
N ASP A 120 -5.26 27.90 13.83
CA ASP A 120 -5.12 27.04 15.00
C ASP A 120 -4.20 25.83 14.73
N ILE A 121 -3.80 25.64 13.46
CA ILE A 121 -2.85 24.59 13.04
C ILE A 121 -1.43 25.16 13.09
N MET A 122 -0.62 24.63 14.00
CA MET A 122 0.73 25.09 14.33
C MET A 122 1.82 24.28 13.64
N GLU A 123 1.51 23.06 13.23
CA GLU A 123 2.52 22.14 12.71
C GLU A 123 1.92 21.14 11.70
N VAL A 124 2.74 20.75 10.73
CA VAL A 124 2.44 19.67 9.79
C VAL A 124 3.59 18.68 9.79
N VAL A 125 3.29 17.38 9.88
CA VAL A 125 4.26 16.31 9.65
C VAL A 125 3.90 15.58 8.36
N LEU A 126 4.86 15.39 7.47
CA LEU A 126 4.66 14.69 6.19
C LEU A 126 5.55 13.45 6.08
N VAL A 127 4.96 12.40 5.50
CA VAL A 127 5.65 11.20 5.01
C VAL A 127 5.26 10.92 3.57
N GLY A 128 6.08 10.14 2.87
CA GLY A 128 5.82 9.72 1.49
C GLY A 128 7.04 9.04 0.88
N ASN A 129 6.82 8.29 -0.19
CA ASN A 129 7.90 7.66 -0.94
C ASN A 129 8.84 8.73 -1.54
N PRO A 130 10.07 8.39 -1.95
CA PRO A 130 11.07 9.37 -2.37
C PRO A 130 10.62 10.31 -3.50
N VAL A 131 9.83 9.82 -4.46
CA VAL A 131 9.32 10.68 -5.55
C VAL A 131 8.30 11.68 -5.01
N MET A 132 7.36 11.24 -4.16
CA MET A 132 6.39 12.15 -3.53
C MET A 132 7.10 13.16 -2.62
N HIS A 133 8.05 12.66 -1.82
CA HIS A 133 8.91 13.44 -0.93
C HIS A 133 9.59 14.60 -1.66
N HIS A 134 10.26 14.31 -2.77
CA HIS A 134 10.92 15.34 -3.56
C HIS A 134 9.91 16.32 -4.17
N LEU A 135 8.83 15.81 -4.77
CA LEU A 135 7.84 16.65 -5.42
C LEU A 135 7.15 17.63 -4.45
N PHE A 136 6.73 17.22 -3.26
CA PHE A 136 6.11 18.18 -2.34
C PHE A 136 7.13 19.17 -1.76
N LEU A 137 8.41 18.79 -1.65
CA LEU A 137 9.50 19.69 -1.29
C LEU A 137 9.92 20.63 -2.43
N GLY A 138 9.42 20.42 -3.65
CA GLY A 138 9.82 21.19 -4.84
C GLY A 138 11.19 20.81 -5.39
N ILE A 139 11.64 19.58 -5.10
CA ILE A 139 12.89 19.00 -5.58
C ILE A 139 12.58 18.17 -6.84
N ASP A 140 13.43 18.29 -7.85
CA ASP A 140 13.34 17.49 -9.08
C ASP A 140 13.58 15.98 -8.79
N PRO A 141 12.63 15.08 -9.08
CA PRO A 141 12.78 13.65 -8.84
C PRO A 141 13.52 12.89 -9.95
N THR A 142 14.03 13.56 -11.00
CA THR A 142 14.63 12.91 -12.19
C THR A 142 15.71 11.87 -11.83
N GLU A 143 16.58 12.19 -10.87
CA GLU A 143 17.67 11.30 -10.43
C GLU A 143 17.18 10.04 -9.68
N LEU A 144 15.90 9.96 -9.33
CA LEU A 144 15.27 8.75 -8.78
C LEU A 144 14.82 7.78 -9.87
N GLY A 145 14.80 8.19 -11.14
CA GLY A 145 14.40 7.35 -12.28
C GLY A 145 15.52 6.49 -12.87
N GLY A 146 16.77 6.71 -12.47
CA GLY A 146 17.93 6.01 -13.01
C GLY A 146 18.94 5.65 -11.94
N ALA A 147 19.65 4.54 -12.11
CA ALA A 147 20.72 4.15 -11.18
C ALA A 147 21.77 5.28 -11.08
N PRO A 148 22.19 5.68 -9.87
CA PRO A 148 22.07 4.96 -8.60
C PRO A 148 20.84 5.33 -7.74
N PHE A 149 19.78 5.87 -8.33
CA PHE A 149 18.53 6.29 -7.67
C PHE A 149 18.81 7.33 -6.58
N ALA A 150 19.46 8.43 -6.99
CA ALA A 150 20.10 9.36 -6.06
C ALA A 150 19.08 10.29 -5.38
N LEU A 151 19.08 10.28 -4.05
CA LEU A 151 18.34 11.27 -3.25
C LEU A 151 19.11 12.60 -3.24
N ALA A 152 18.46 13.70 -3.62
CA ALA A 152 18.98 15.05 -3.37
C ALA A 152 19.11 15.33 -1.85
N THR A 153 18.18 14.81 -1.05
CA THR A 153 18.29 14.72 0.40
C THR A 153 17.59 13.46 0.91
N GLY A 154 18.24 12.74 1.83
CA GLY A 154 17.63 11.69 2.63
C GLY A 154 17.48 12.06 4.11
N LEU A 155 17.90 13.27 4.48
CA LEU A 155 17.79 13.77 5.85
C LEU A 155 16.38 14.29 6.12
N ALA A 156 15.97 14.32 7.40
CA ALA A 156 14.74 14.99 7.80
C ALA A 156 14.79 16.47 7.44
N VAL A 157 13.65 17.02 7.02
CA VAL A 157 13.53 18.41 6.59
C VAL A 157 12.58 19.14 7.52
N THR A 158 13.04 20.23 8.12
CA THR A 158 12.20 21.12 8.95
C THR A 158 12.22 22.51 8.34
N ILE A 159 11.07 22.99 7.86
CA ILE A 159 10.92 24.28 7.20
C ILE A 159 9.63 24.98 7.64
N PRO A 160 9.52 26.31 7.54
CA PRO A 160 8.24 27.00 7.71
C PRO A 160 7.18 26.42 6.75
N ALA A 161 5.98 26.14 7.25
CA ALA A 161 4.91 25.51 6.45
C ALA A 161 4.52 26.33 5.20
N ARG A 162 4.69 27.65 5.27
CA ARG A 162 4.48 28.57 4.13
C ARG A 162 5.41 28.31 2.94
N GLU A 163 6.57 27.67 3.15
CA GLU A 163 7.49 27.29 2.06
C GLU A 163 6.97 26.09 1.27
N LEU A 164 5.98 25.36 1.81
CA LEU A 164 5.17 24.35 1.14
C LEU A 164 3.86 24.93 0.57
N ASP A 165 3.74 26.26 0.48
CA ASP A 165 2.53 26.97 0.04
C ASP A 165 1.28 26.73 0.91
N LEU A 166 1.47 26.25 2.14
CA LEU A 166 0.40 26.01 3.09
C LEU A 166 0.00 27.30 3.82
N LYS A 167 -1.30 27.63 3.76
CA LYS A 167 -1.90 28.82 4.38
C LYS A 167 -2.48 28.47 5.75
N LEU A 168 -1.61 28.11 6.68
CA LEU A 168 -1.93 27.77 8.07
C LEU A 168 -1.64 28.96 8.99
N ASN A 169 -1.31 28.70 10.26
CA ASN A 169 -0.72 29.74 11.10
C ASN A 169 0.57 30.29 10.44
N PRO A 170 0.78 31.62 10.39
CA PRO A 170 1.98 32.20 9.78
C PRO A 170 3.32 31.77 10.39
N GLY A 171 3.30 31.30 11.64
CA GLY A 171 4.46 30.73 12.33
C GLY A 171 4.55 29.22 12.25
N ALA A 172 3.64 28.53 11.54
CA ALA A 172 3.59 27.08 11.49
C ALA A 172 4.83 26.49 10.82
N TRP A 173 5.22 25.30 11.27
CA TRP A 173 6.33 24.53 10.74
C TRP A 173 5.86 23.24 10.07
N ALA A 174 6.62 22.80 9.09
CA ALA A 174 6.51 21.50 8.48
C ALA A 174 7.75 20.66 8.82
N TYR A 175 7.53 19.43 9.27
CA TYR A 175 8.56 18.42 9.49
C TYR A 175 8.32 17.25 8.53
N VAL A 176 9.36 16.85 7.82
CA VAL A 176 9.33 15.73 6.88
C VAL A 176 10.30 14.68 7.37
N LEU A 177 9.83 13.44 7.49
CA LEU A 177 10.65 12.32 7.94
C LEU A 177 11.77 12.03 6.91
N PRO A 178 12.90 11.44 7.34
CA PRO A 178 14.01 11.10 6.45
C PRO A 178 13.65 9.95 5.50
N CYS A 179 14.25 9.93 4.31
CA CYS A 179 14.19 8.78 3.40
C CYS A 179 15.31 7.77 3.72
N ILE A 180 15.04 6.49 3.53
CA ILE A 180 16.01 5.40 3.73
C ILE A 180 16.89 5.20 2.48
N ALA A 181 16.28 5.23 1.30
CA ALA A 181 16.93 4.99 0.02
C ALA A 181 16.16 5.65 -1.15
N GLY A 182 16.70 5.59 -2.38
CA GLY A 182 16.06 6.14 -3.57
C GLY A 182 14.68 5.55 -3.88
N HIS A 183 14.41 4.32 -3.43
CA HIS A 183 13.11 3.66 -3.55
C HIS A 183 12.42 3.38 -2.21
N VAL A 184 13.01 3.78 -1.08
CA VAL A 184 12.46 3.50 0.27
C VAL A 184 12.38 4.82 1.04
N GLY A 185 11.17 5.33 1.21
CA GLY A 185 10.94 6.73 1.58
C GLY A 185 10.68 6.99 3.06
N ALA A 186 10.19 8.21 3.28
CA ALA A 186 9.76 8.72 4.58
C ALA A 186 8.49 8.03 5.09
N ASP A 187 7.66 7.51 4.18
CA ASP A 187 6.55 6.60 4.48
C ASP A 187 7.02 5.33 5.19
N THR A 188 8.04 4.65 4.65
CA THR A 188 8.64 3.48 5.30
C THR A 188 9.27 3.84 6.64
N ALA A 189 9.90 5.02 6.75
CA ALA A 189 10.37 5.51 8.04
C ALA A 189 9.21 5.70 9.05
N GLY A 190 8.05 6.17 8.57
CA GLY A 190 6.80 6.20 9.35
C GLY A 190 6.35 4.81 9.80
N VAL A 191 6.39 3.80 8.92
CA VAL A 191 6.08 2.41 9.27
C VAL A 191 7.04 1.88 10.34
N VAL A 192 8.34 2.14 10.20
CA VAL A 192 9.36 1.75 11.20
C VAL A 192 9.08 2.40 12.55
N LEU A 193 8.66 3.66 12.56
CA LEU A 193 8.32 4.35 13.80
C LEU A 193 7.02 3.84 14.45
N SER A 194 6.05 3.40 13.64
CA SER A 194 4.78 2.83 14.12
C SER A 194 4.95 1.40 14.66
N GLU A 195 5.63 0.54 13.91
CA GLU A 195 5.72 -0.89 14.23
C GLU A 195 6.97 -1.26 15.05
N ALA A 196 7.93 -0.35 15.14
CA ALA A 196 9.16 -0.45 15.94
C ALA A 196 9.93 -1.78 15.79
N PRO A 197 10.26 -2.24 14.55
CA PRO A 197 11.01 -3.48 14.37
C PRO A 197 12.42 -3.42 14.99
N HIS A 198 13.02 -2.23 15.11
CA HIS A 198 14.31 -1.99 15.79
C HIS A 198 14.25 -2.17 17.31
N GLU A 199 13.07 -2.33 17.91
CA GLU A 199 12.93 -2.60 19.34
C GLU A 199 12.60 -4.08 19.64
N GLN A 200 12.37 -4.89 18.61
CA GLN A 200 11.95 -6.28 18.77
C GLN A 200 13.15 -7.22 18.99
N ASP A 201 12.96 -8.25 19.81
CA ASP A 201 13.87 -9.40 19.89
C ASP A 201 13.62 -10.40 18.75
N GLU A 202 12.35 -10.67 18.47
CA GLU A 202 11.93 -11.57 17.39
C GLU A 202 12.06 -10.89 16.02
N ILE A 203 12.37 -11.67 14.98
CA ILE A 203 12.42 -11.15 13.60
C ILE A 203 11.01 -10.74 13.16
N MET A 204 10.85 -9.44 12.89
CA MET A 204 9.64 -8.85 12.35
C MET A 204 9.84 -8.54 10.86
N LEU A 205 8.86 -8.97 10.06
CA LEU A 205 8.63 -8.52 8.71
C LEU A 205 7.51 -7.47 8.70
N ALA A 206 7.82 -6.24 8.33
CA ALA A 206 6.83 -5.22 8.04
C ALA A 206 6.79 -4.98 6.53
N VAL A 207 5.58 -5.01 5.95
CA VAL A 207 5.35 -4.76 4.53
C VAL A 207 4.28 -3.70 4.40
N ASP A 208 4.61 -2.58 3.80
CA ASP A 208 3.62 -1.62 3.32
C ASP A 208 3.23 -2.01 1.90
N VAL A 209 1.97 -2.42 1.70
CA VAL A 209 1.50 -2.89 0.40
C VAL A 209 0.75 -1.79 -0.32
N GLY A 210 1.36 -1.28 -1.40
CA GLY A 210 0.74 -0.40 -2.38
C GLY A 210 1.13 -0.82 -3.82
N THR A 211 1.16 0.17 -4.71
CA THR A 211 1.63 -0.02 -6.10
C THR A 211 3.08 -0.52 -6.14
N ASN A 212 3.91 -0.03 -5.22
CA ASN A 212 5.13 -0.68 -4.80
C ASN A 212 4.92 -1.24 -3.40
N ALA A 213 5.74 -2.21 -3.02
CA ALA A 213 5.76 -2.72 -1.67
C ALA A 213 7.09 -2.40 -1.00
N GLU A 214 7.04 -1.58 0.04
CA GLU A 214 8.17 -1.28 0.90
C GLU A 214 8.25 -2.34 2.00
N ILE A 215 9.41 -2.98 2.10
CA ILE A 215 9.64 -4.14 2.95
C ILE A 215 10.72 -3.74 3.96
N VAL A 216 10.44 -3.95 5.24
CA VAL A 216 11.41 -3.86 6.33
C VAL A 216 11.46 -5.20 7.03
N LEU A 217 12.66 -5.75 7.19
CA LEU A 217 12.88 -7.03 7.84
C LEU A 217 14.01 -6.93 8.86
N GLY A 218 13.77 -7.41 10.07
CA GLY A 218 14.82 -7.59 11.07
C GLY A 218 14.34 -7.47 12.51
N SER A 219 15.25 -7.04 13.37
CA SER A 219 15.06 -6.89 14.81
C SER A 219 15.96 -5.77 15.35
N LYS A 220 16.05 -5.62 16.68
CA LYS A 220 16.99 -4.71 17.33
C LYS A 220 18.46 -4.94 16.97
N ALA A 221 18.81 -6.14 16.48
CA ALA A 221 20.18 -6.49 16.12
C ALA A 221 20.59 -5.95 14.74
N ARG A 222 19.70 -6.02 13.76
CA ARG A 222 19.94 -5.59 12.37
C ARG A 222 18.60 -5.38 11.66
N LEU A 223 18.52 -4.30 10.87
CA LEU A 223 17.35 -3.98 10.05
C LEU A 223 17.76 -3.83 8.59
N LEU A 224 16.99 -4.43 7.70
CA LEU A 224 17.15 -4.31 6.26
C LEU A 224 15.87 -3.74 5.67
N ALA A 225 15.99 -3.00 4.58
CA ALA A 225 14.86 -2.55 3.81
C ALA A 225 15.09 -2.64 2.32
N CYS A 226 14.02 -2.88 1.57
CA CYS A 226 13.99 -2.75 0.12
C CYS A 226 12.60 -2.32 -0.35
N SER A 227 12.51 -1.86 -1.60
CA SER A 227 11.23 -1.70 -2.28
C SER A 227 11.14 -2.71 -3.42
N SER A 228 9.92 -3.20 -3.65
CA SER A 228 9.62 -4.18 -4.69
C SER A 228 8.49 -3.69 -5.59
N PRO A 229 8.63 -3.78 -6.92
CA PRO A 229 7.62 -3.33 -7.88
C PRO A 229 6.49 -4.35 -8.00
N THR A 230 5.50 -4.30 -7.09
CA THR A 230 4.34 -5.20 -7.11
C THR A 230 3.34 -4.87 -8.20
N GLY A 231 3.32 -3.62 -8.67
CA GLY A 231 2.31 -3.14 -9.62
C GLY A 231 0.92 -3.01 -8.99
N PRO A 232 -0.06 -2.48 -9.75
CA PRO A 232 -1.34 -2.07 -9.19
C PRO A 232 -2.39 -3.19 -9.15
N ALA A 233 -2.01 -4.44 -9.43
CA ALA A 233 -2.94 -5.58 -9.52
C ALA A 233 -3.74 -5.80 -8.21
N PHE A 234 -3.09 -5.60 -7.06
CA PHE A 234 -3.72 -5.68 -5.75
C PHE A 234 -4.71 -4.54 -5.48
N GLU A 235 -4.63 -3.43 -6.20
CA GLU A 235 -5.59 -2.32 -6.10
C GLU A 235 -6.80 -2.51 -7.02
N GLY A 236 -6.90 -3.66 -7.71
CA GLY A 236 -7.95 -3.97 -8.68
C GLY A 236 -7.71 -3.38 -10.07
N ALA A 237 -6.59 -2.69 -10.30
CA ALA A 237 -6.22 -2.22 -11.62
C ALA A 237 -5.66 -3.38 -12.47
N GLN A 238 -5.82 -3.29 -13.79
CA GLN A 238 -5.33 -4.31 -14.75
C GLN A 238 -5.91 -5.73 -14.53
N ILE A 239 -7.01 -5.84 -13.78
CA ILE A 239 -7.80 -7.05 -13.61
C ILE A 239 -9.11 -6.88 -14.38
N SER A 240 -9.53 -7.90 -15.12
CA SER A 240 -10.62 -7.80 -16.10
C SER A 240 -11.97 -7.40 -15.52
N SER A 241 -12.31 -7.92 -14.33
CA SER A 241 -13.46 -7.50 -13.52
C SER A 241 -13.02 -6.70 -12.28
N GLY A 242 -11.82 -6.12 -12.31
CA GLY A 242 -11.23 -5.42 -11.18
C GLY A 242 -11.75 -4.00 -11.00
N GLN A 243 -11.90 -3.59 -9.75
CA GLN A 243 -12.19 -2.21 -9.37
C GLN A 243 -11.60 -1.87 -8.01
N ARG A 244 -11.59 -0.57 -7.66
CA ARG A 244 -11.23 -0.15 -6.30
C ARG A 244 -12.29 -0.59 -5.29
N ALA A 245 -11.88 -0.67 -4.02
CA ALA A 245 -12.79 -0.93 -2.92
C ALA A 245 -13.86 0.19 -2.82
N ALA A 246 -15.08 -0.15 -3.20
CA ALA A 246 -16.25 0.72 -3.16
C ALA A 246 -17.52 -0.15 -3.01
N PRO A 247 -18.65 0.42 -2.53
CA PRO A 247 -19.90 -0.33 -2.42
C PRO A 247 -20.27 -1.07 -3.71
N GLY A 248 -20.64 -2.35 -3.58
CA GLY A 248 -20.91 -3.25 -4.71
C GLY A 248 -19.70 -4.02 -5.25
N ALA A 249 -18.47 -3.68 -4.84
CA ALA A 249 -17.29 -4.49 -5.16
C ALA A 249 -17.26 -5.77 -4.32
N ILE A 250 -17.04 -6.93 -4.95
CA ILE A 250 -16.80 -8.19 -4.25
C ILE A 250 -15.50 -8.09 -3.44
N GLU A 251 -15.60 -8.29 -2.13
CA GLU A 251 -14.47 -8.22 -1.19
C GLU A 251 -14.13 -9.54 -0.51
N ARG A 252 -15.04 -10.52 -0.55
CA ARG A 252 -14.84 -11.86 0.00
C ARG A 252 -15.43 -12.92 -0.93
N ILE A 253 -14.73 -14.04 -1.11
CA ILE A 253 -15.18 -15.16 -1.96
C ILE A 253 -14.87 -16.49 -1.26
N ARG A 254 -15.79 -17.45 -1.31
CA ARG A 254 -15.56 -18.85 -0.92
C ARG A 254 -16.04 -19.75 -2.06
N ILE A 255 -15.27 -20.79 -2.38
CA ILE A 255 -15.63 -21.75 -3.43
C ILE A 255 -15.80 -23.12 -2.78
N ASP A 256 -16.96 -23.73 -2.99
CA ASP A 256 -17.19 -25.10 -2.56
C ASP A 256 -16.34 -26.08 -3.39
N PRO A 257 -15.46 -26.90 -2.80
CA PRO A 257 -14.51 -27.72 -3.54
C PRO A 257 -15.17 -28.90 -4.29
N GLU A 258 -16.41 -29.27 -3.94
CA GLU A 258 -17.11 -30.38 -4.59
C GLU A 258 -17.92 -29.90 -5.81
N THR A 259 -18.73 -28.86 -5.60
CA THR A 259 -19.64 -28.28 -6.59
C THR A 259 -18.98 -27.22 -7.47
N LEU A 260 -17.89 -26.61 -6.99
CA LEU A 260 -17.24 -25.45 -7.59
C LEU A 260 -18.16 -24.23 -7.73
N GLU A 261 -19.20 -24.14 -6.89
CA GLU A 261 -20.05 -22.95 -6.82
C GLU A 261 -19.43 -21.89 -5.88
N PRO A 262 -19.34 -20.62 -6.32
CA PRO A 262 -18.87 -19.54 -5.48
C PRO A 262 -20.00 -18.95 -4.65
N ARG A 263 -19.66 -18.52 -3.43
CA ARG A 263 -20.42 -17.51 -2.69
C ARG A 263 -19.53 -16.33 -2.34
N TYR A 264 -20.08 -15.13 -2.29
CA TYR A 264 -19.30 -13.92 -2.11
C TYR A 264 -20.01 -12.86 -1.27
N LYS A 265 -19.25 -11.91 -0.72
CA LYS A 265 -19.76 -10.67 -0.12
C LYS A 265 -19.28 -9.47 -0.92
N VAL A 266 -20.09 -8.41 -0.90
CA VAL A 266 -19.73 -7.12 -1.47
C VAL A 266 -19.61 -6.07 -0.39
N ILE A 267 -18.76 -5.08 -0.63
CA ILE A 267 -18.64 -3.90 0.24
C ILE A 267 -20.02 -3.24 0.35
N GLY A 268 -20.45 -2.97 1.57
CA GLY A 268 -21.77 -2.40 1.87
C GLY A 268 -22.86 -3.42 2.22
N SER A 269 -22.55 -4.72 2.24
CA SER A 269 -23.47 -5.77 2.67
C SER A 269 -22.77 -6.82 3.55
N ASP A 270 -23.35 -7.12 4.71
CA ASP A 270 -22.88 -8.21 5.58
C ASP A 270 -23.37 -9.60 5.14
N LEU A 271 -24.29 -9.66 4.16
CA LEU A 271 -24.87 -10.91 3.65
C LEU A 271 -23.95 -11.56 2.60
N TRP A 272 -23.89 -12.89 2.60
CA TRP A 272 -23.33 -13.66 1.49
C TRP A 272 -24.32 -13.75 0.33
N SER A 273 -23.82 -13.97 -0.88
CA SER A 273 -24.63 -14.06 -2.11
C SER A 273 -25.68 -15.17 -2.11
N ASP A 274 -25.50 -16.20 -1.27
CA ASP A 274 -26.43 -17.31 -1.04
C ASP A 274 -27.40 -17.07 0.13
N ASP A 275 -27.24 -15.98 0.89
CA ASP A 275 -28.15 -15.64 1.98
C ASP A 275 -29.48 -15.06 1.45
N PRO A 276 -30.62 -15.44 2.06
CA PRO A 276 -31.91 -14.81 1.75
C PRO A 276 -31.85 -13.29 1.97
N GLY A 277 -32.20 -12.53 0.92
CA GLY A 277 -32.23 -11.06 0.99
C GLY A 277 -30.97 -10.36 0.45
N PHE A 278 -29.93 -11.10 0.04
CA PHE A 278 -28.74 -10.50 -0.58
C PHE A 278 -29.09 -9.60 -1.77
N GLU A 279 -29.89 -10.08 -2.72
CA GLU A 279 -30.29 -9.31 -3.90
C GLU A 279 -31.07 -8.02 -3.55
N ALA A 280 -31.80 -8.02 -2.42
CA ALA A 280 -32.47 -6.82 -1.94
C ALA A 280 -31.48 -5.85 -1.27
N ALA A 281 -30.50 -6.36 -0.52
CA ALA A 281 -29.47 -5.56 0.14
C ALA A 281 -28.57 -4.83 -0.88
N VAL A 282 -28.29 -5.45 -2.03
CA VAL A 282 -27.45 -4.87 -3.08
C VAL A 282 -28.25 -4.18 -4.19
N ALA A 283 -29.58 -4.06 -4.08
CA ALA A 283 -30.43 -3.55 -5.15
C ALA A 283 -30.08 -2.12 -5.62
N GLN A 284 -29.51 -1.29 -4.75
CA GLN A 284 -29.10 0.08 -5.09
C GLN A 284 -27.68 0.17 -5.66
N THR A 285 -26.76 -0.65 -5.16
CA THR A 285 -25.33 -0.58 -5.56
C THR A 285 -25.00 -1.53 -6.70
N GLY A 286 -25.76 -2.62 -6.84
CA GLY A 286 -25.45 -3.77 -7.66
C GLY A 286 -24.19 -4.51 -7.18
N VAL A 287 -23.83 -5.54 -7.93
CA VAL A 287 -22.50 -6.17 -7.88
C VAL A 287 -21.71 -5.73 -9.10
N THR A 288 -20.71 -4.88 -8.90
CA THR A 288 -20.12 -4.08 -10.00
C THR A 288 -18.74 -4.56 -10.45
N GLY A 289 -18.05 -5.35 -9.62
CA GLY A 289 -16.73 -5.87 -9.91
C GLY A 289 -16.09 -6.54 -8.69
N ILE A 290 -14.79 -6.73 -8.71
CA ILE A 290 -14.00 -7.38 -7.66
C ILE A 290 -12.93 -6.40 -7.18
N CYS A 291 -12.85 -6.17 -5.88
CA CYS A 291 -11.77 -5.35 -5.32
C CYS A 291 -10.52 -6.18 -5.01
N GLY A 292 -9.46 -5.52 -4.59
CA GLY A 292 -8.17 -6.14 -4.26
C GLY A 292 -8.24 -7.35 -3.32
N SER A 293 -8.98 -7.23 -2.21
CA SER A 293 -9.19 -8.35 -1.28
C SER A 293 -9.98 -9.48 -1.93
N GLY A 294 -10.99 -9.14 -2.74
CA GLY A 294 -11.81 -10.11 -3.47
C GLY A 294 -11.00 -10.92 -4.46
N ILE A 295 -10.11 -10.31 -5.26
CA ILE A 295 -9.32 -11.04 -6.27
C ILE A 295 -8.27 -11.95 -5.63
N ILE A 296 -7.68 -11.56 -4.50
CA ILE A 296 -6.80 -12.44 -3.71
C ILE A 296 -7.57 -13.66 -3.22
N GLU A 297 -8.72 -13.47 -2.58
CA GLU A 297 -9.51 -14.59 -2.09
C GLU A 297 -10.00 -15.46 -3.24
N ALA A 298 -10.41 -14.88 -4.38
CA ALA A 298 -10.83 -15.62 -5.56
C ALA A 298 -9.73 -16.60 -6.03
N ILE A 299 -8.51 -16.10 -6.22
CA ILE A 299 -7.40 -16.91 -6.75
C ILE A 299 -6.97 -17.96 -5.71
N ALA A 300 -6.91 -17.58 -4.44
CA ALA A 300 -6.58 -18.51 -3.37
C ALA A 300 -7.64 -19.63 -3.25
N GLU A 301 -8.92 -19.31 -3.32
CA GLU A 301 -10.01 -20.30 -3.32
C GLU A 301 -10.01 -21.15 -4.59
N MET A 302 -9.75 -20.57 -5.76
CA MET A 302 -9.59 -21.32 -7.01
C MET A 302 -8.44 -22.32 -6.90
N TYR A 303 -7.35 -21.96 -6.22
CA TYR A 303 -6.24 -22.86 -5.96
C TYR A 303 -6.67 -23.98 -5.00
N LEU A 304 -7.26 -23.63 -3.84
CA LEU A 304 -7.72 -24.62 -2.85
C LEU A 304 -8.77 -25.61 -3.42
N ALA A 305 -9.68 -25.13 -4.27
CA ALA A 305 -10.69 -25.97 -4.93
C ALA A 305 -10.14 -26.79 -6.12
N GLY A 306 -8.85 -26.60 -6.47
CA GLY A 306 -8.21 -27.29 -7.60
C GLY A 306 -8.68 -26.82 -8.98
N ILE A 307 -9.32 -25.65 -9.05
CA ILE A 307 -9.70 -24.97 -10.31
C ILE A 307 -8.44 -24.47 -11.04
N ILE A 308 -7.44 -24.00 -10.28
CA ILE A 308 -6.10 -23.72 -10.80
C ILE A 308 -5.08 -24.65 -10.16
N ASN A 309 -4.03 -25.02 -10.91
CA ASN A 309 -2.88 -25.72 -10.33
C ASN A 309 -1.91 -24.75 -9.64
N GLN A 310 -0.81 -25.31 -9.11
CA GLN A 310 0.28 -24.57 -8.50
C GLN A 310 0.87 -23.51 -9.43
N ASP A 311 0.92 -23.73 -10.74
CA ASP A 311 1.40 -22.75 -11.71
C ASP A 311 0.35 -21.70 -12.08
N GLY A 312 -0.86 -21.75 -11.51
CA GLY A 312 -1.95 -20.81 -11.75
C GLY A 312 -2.69 -21.03 -13.08
N VAL A 313 -2.57 -22.21 -13.70
CA VAL A 313 -3.30 -22.55 -14.93
C VAL A 313 -4.71 -23.01 -14.58
N VAL A 314 -5.74 -22.40 -15.20
CA VAL A 314 -7.15 -22.81 -15.06
C VAL A 314 -7.37 -24.17 -15.76
N ASP A 315 -7.89 -25.14 -15.02
CA ASP A 315 -8.17 -26.48 -15.55
C ASP A 315 -9.46 -26.51 -16.38
N GLY A 316 -9.32 -26.47 -17.69
CA GLY A 316 -10.44 -26.59 -18.63
C GLY A 316 -11.19 -27.92 -18.56
N ALA A 317 -10.59 -29.00 -18.07
CA ALA A 317 -11.26 -30.30 -17.95
C ALA A 317 -12.44 -30.25 -16.96
N LEU A 318 -12.41 -29.28 -16.03
CA LEU A 318 -13.48 -29.07 -15.06
C LEU A 318 -14.72 -28.38 -15.66
N ALA A 319 -14.68 -27.89 -16.90
CA ALA A 319 -15.86 -27.36 -17.59
C ALA A 319 -16.97 -28.42 -17.75
N ALA A 320 -16.62 -29.71 -17.77
CA ALA A 320 -17.60 -30.80 -17.76
C ALA A 320 -18.29 -30.98 -16.39
N ARG A 321 -17.71 -30.44 -15.31
CA ARG A 321 -18.23 -30.52 -13.94
C ARG A 321 -18.98 -29.26 -13.50
N SER A 322 -18.54 -28.09 -13.92
CA SER A 322 -19.14 -26.82 -13.52
C SER A 322 -19.26 -25.87 -14.71
N PRO A 323 -20.44 -25.28 -14.95
CA PRO A 323 -20.63 -24.28 -16.00
C PRO A 323 -19.90 -22.96 -15.71
N ARG A 324 -19.36 -22.78 -14.49
CA ARG A 324 -18.55 -21.62 -14.12
C ARG A 324 -17.20 -21.59 -14.84
N ILE A 325 -16.73 -22.72 -15.37
CA ILE A 325 -15.44 -22.82 -16.06
C ILE A 325 -15.71 -22.75 -17.56
N GLU A 326 -15.42 -21.58 -18.12
CA GLU A 326 -15.82 -21.23 -19.48
C GLU A 326 -14.58 -21.07 -20.37
N SER A 327 -14.66 -21.58 -21.60
CA SER A 327 -13.64 -21.30 -22.62
C SER A 327 -13.62 -19.80 -22.91
N TYR A 328 -12.43 -19.20 -22.85
CA TYR A 328 -12.22 -17.78 -23.09
C TYR A 328 -10.91 -17.56 -23.82
N LYS A 329 -11.03 -17.12 -25.08
CA LYS A 329 -9.91 -17.00 -26.03
C LYS A 329 -9.21 -18.35 -26.20
N ARG A 330 -7.92 -18.44 -25.84
CA ARG A 330 -7.08 -19.66 -25.93
C ARG A 330 -6.93 -20.37 -24.58
N THR A 331 -7.74 -19.99 -23.60
CA THR A 331 -7.62 -20.40 -22.19
C THR A 331 -9.01 -20.61 -21.60
N PHE A 332 -9.08 -20.80 -20.27
CA PHE A 332 -10.33 -20.85 -19.53
C PHE A 332 -10.40 -19.70 -18.52
N ASN A 333 -11.62 -19.36 -18.11
CA ASN A 333 -11.89 -18.42 -17.03
C ASN A 333 -12.84 -19.06 -16.00
N TYR A 334 -12.92 -18.46 -14.81
CA TYR A 334 -13.89 -18.84 -13.79
C TYR A 334 -14.90 -17.71 -13.56
N ALA A 335 -16.17 -17.96 -13.89
CA ALA A 335 -17.28 -17.03 -13.74
C ALA A 335 -17.82 -17.05 -12.30
N ILE A 336 -17.78 -15.91 -11.63
CA ILE A 336 -18.27 -15.73 -10.25
C ILE A 336 -19.76 -15.36 -10.26
N ARG A 337 -20.13 -14.34 -11.03
CA ARG A 337 -21.51 -13.85 -11.15
C ARG A 337 -21.86 -13.66 -12.63
N GLN A 338 -22.94 -14.28 -13.07
CA GLN A 338 -23.49 -14.07 -14.41
C GLN A 338 -24.10 -12.66 -14.51
N PRO A 339 -24.09 -12.03 -15.71
CA PRO A 339 -24.69 -10.72 -15.88
C PRO A 339 -26.19 -10.77 -15.63
N ARG A 340 -26.78 -9.70 -15.10
CA ARG A 340 -28.24 -9.57 -15.04
C ARG A 340 -28.81 -9.28 -16.44
N GLU A 341 -29.99 -9.83 -16.71
CA GLU A 341 -30.69 -9.66 -18.00
C GLU A 341 -31.06 -8.20 -18.29
N ASP A 342 -31.22 -7.38 -17.26
CA ASP A 342 -31.51 -5.94 -17.39
C ASP A 342 -30.29 -5.10 -17.81
N GLY A 343 -29.10 -5.72 -17.89
CA GLY A 343 -27.84 -5.08 -18.30
C GLY A 343 -27.19 -4.19 -17.24
N ASN A 344 -27.76 -4.11 -16.03
CA ASN A 344 -27.24 -3.24 -14.97
C ASN A 344 -26.07 -3.85 -14.19
N GLU A 345 -25.79 -5.15 -14.38
CA GLU A 345 -24.66 -5.82 -13.74
C GLU A 345 -23.81 -6.60 -14.76
N PRO A 346 -22.48 -6.41 -14.77
CA PRO A 346 -21.60 -7.09 -15.70
C PRO A 346 -21.41 -8.56 -15.32
N LEU A 347 -20.92 -9.35 -16.28
CA LEU A 347 -20.30 -10.65 -16.00
C LEU A 347 -19.06 -10.42 -15.14
N ILE A 348 -19.02 -11.03 -13.96
CA ILE A 348 -17.86 -10.99 -13.07
C ILE A 348 -17.14 -12.33 -13.16
N ARG A 349 -15.88 -12.29 -13.60
CA ARG A 349 -15.07 -13.49 -13.81
C ARG A 349 -13.59 -13.24 -13.49
N VAL A 350 -12.86 -14.33 -13.27
CA VAL A 350 -11.41 -14.34 -13.17
C VAL A 350 -10.84 -15.05 -14.39
N THR A 351 -10.12 -14.31 -15.23
CA THR A 351 -9.48 -14.86 -16.43
C THR A 351 -8.09 -15.39 -16.13
N GLN A 352 -7.54 -16.21 -17.04
CA GLN A 352 -6.15 -16.67 -16.94
C GLN A 352 -5.15 -15.50 -16.85
N ASN A 353 -5.41 -14.37 -17.53
CA ASN A 353 -4.55 -13.19 -17.47
C ASN A 353 -4.62 -12.50 -16.10
N ASP A 354 -5.79 -12.49 -15.46
CA ASP A 354 -5.95 -11.94 -14.10
C ASP A 354 -5.14 -12.76 -13.09
N VAL A 355 -5.18 -14.09 -13.21
CA VAL A 355 -4.33 -14.98 -12.40
C VAL A 355 -2.85 -14.65 -12.60
N ARG A 356 -2.42 -14.44 -13.85
CA ARG A 356 -1.02 -14.10 -14.16
C ARG A 356 -0.62 -12.73 -13.61
N ALA A 357 -1.49 -11.72 -13.70
CA ALA A 357 -1.23 -10.39 -13.15
C ALA A 357 -0.99 -10.45 -11.63
N ILE A 358 -1.82 -11.20 -10.91
CA ILE A 358 -1.67 -11.39 -9.46
C ILE A 358 -0.43 -12.22 -9.12
N GLN A 359 -0.12 -13.26 -9.90
CA GLN A 359 1.11 -14.04 -9.71
C GLN A 359 2.37 -13.18 -9.88
N LEU A 360 2.42 -12.30 -10.88
CA LEU A 360 3.55 -11.38 -11.08
C LEU A 360 3.71 -10.44 -9.88
N ALA A 361 2.60 -9.85 -9.42
CA ALA A 361 2.59 -8.92 -8.29
C ALA A 361 3.05 -9.61 -6.99
N LYS A 362 2.50 -10.78 -6.68
CA LYS A 362 2.83 -11.50 -5.45
C LYS A 362 4.25 -12.09 -5.49
N ALA A 363 4.71 -12.52 -6.67
CA ALA A 363 6.08 -13.01 -6.85
C ALA A 363 7.12 -11.92 -6.64
N ALA A 364 6.86 -10.68 -7.10
CA ALA A 364 7.73 -9.54 -6.85
C ALA A 364 7.91 -9.30 -5.35
N LEU A 365 6.79 -9.17 -4.60
CA LEU A 365 6.84 -8.97 -3.15
C LEU A 365 7.59 -10.10 -2.45
N TYR A 366 7.21 -11.36 -2.70
CA TYR A 366 7.85 -12.50 -2.06
C TYR A 366 9.34 -12.58 -2.36
N ALA A 367 9.75 -12.27 -3.60
CA ALA A 367 11.16 -12.25 -3.99
C ALA A 367 11.96 -11.19 -3.21
N GLY A 368 11.40 -10.00 -3.02
CA GLY A 368 11.98 -8.97 -2.14
C GLY A 368 12.14 -9.46 -0.70
N ILE A 369 11.10 -10.09 -0.15
CA ILE A 369 11.14 -10.65 1.21
C ILE A 369 12.22 -11.72 1.33
N ARG A 370 12.24 -12.70 0.43
CA ARG A 370 13.22 -13.80 0.44
C ARG A 370 14.65 -13.29 0.29
N LEU A 371 14.86 -12.27 -0.55
CA LEU A 371 16.15 -11.63 -0.69
C LEU A 371 16.62 -11.02 0.64
N LEU A 372 15.76 -10.32 1.37
CA LEU A 372 16.12 -9.81 2.70
C LEU A 372 16.39 -10.94 3.70
N MET A 373 15.61 -12.02 3.65
CA MET A 373 15.82 -13.21 4.48
C MET A 373 17.20 -13.84 4.22
N ASP A 374 17.61 -13.96 2.95
CA ASP A 374 18.94 -14.45 2.58
C ASP A 374 20.06 -13.55 3.14
N LYS A 375 19.91 -12.22 3.03
CA LYS A 375 20.90 -11.27 3.56
C LYS A 375 20.99 -11.31 5.08
N LEU A 376 19.91 -11.66 5.77
CA LEU A 376 19.88 -11.91 7.21
C LEU A 376 20.36 -13.32 7.60
N GLY A 377 20.40 -14.26 6.66
CA GLY A 377 20.74 -15.66 6.93
C GLY A 377 19.66 -16.40 7.71
N ILE A 378 18.38 -16.12 7.43
CA ILE A 378 17.23 -16.73 8.10
C ILE A 378 16.30 -17.43 7.12
N ASP A 379 15.55 -18.42 7.62
CA ASP A 379 14.58 -19.16 6.82
C ASP A 379 13.13 -19.02 7.29
N ALA A 380 12.92 -18.37 8.44
CA ALA A 380 11.60 -18.13 9.00
C ALA A 380 11.51 -16.73 9.60
N VAL A 381 10.33 -16.13 9.50
CA VAL A 381 9.98 -14.88 10.17
C VAL A 381 9.14 -15.18 11.41
N GLY A 382 9.40 -14.45 12.49
CA GLY A 382 8.69 -14.67 13.73
C GLY A 382 7.36 -13.93 13.79
N LYS A 383 7.27 -12.76 13.14
CA LYS A 383 6.09 -11.90 13.17
C LYS A 383 5.95 -11.15 11.86
N ILE A 384 4.72 -10.93 11.40
CA ILE A 384 4.43 -10.18 10.17
C ILE A 384 3.44 -9.04 10.45
N ARG A 385 3.73 -7.87 9.86
CA ARG A 385 2.89 -6.68 9.85
C ARG A 385 2.59 -6.28 8.41
N LEU A 386 1.31 -6.24 8.06
CA LEU A 386 0.83 -5.78 6.75
C LEU A 386 0.23 -4.38 6.89
N ALA A 387 0.95 -3.38 6.41
CA ALA A 387 0.53 -1.99 6.35
C ALA A 387 -0.01 -1.63 4.96
N GLY A 388 -0.48 -0.39 4.85
CA GLY A 388 -1.03 0.19 3.63
C GLY A 388 -2.54 0.03 3.55
N ALA A 389 -3.15 0.83 2.67
CA ALA A 389 -4.60 0.78 2.43
C ALA A 389 -5.04 -0.64 2.04
N PHE A 390 -4.21 -1.34 1.28
CA PHE A 390 -4.45 -2.73 0.91
C PHE A 390 -4.30 -3.70 2.09
N GLY A 391 -3.19 -3.60 2.84
CA GLY A 391 -2.92 -4.44 4.01
C GLY A 391 -3.97 -4.32 5.12
N SER A 392 -4.77 -3.25 5.12
CA SER A 392 -5.87 -3.00 6.07
C SER A 392 -7.07 -3.95 5.91
N HIS A 393 -7.30 -4.48 4.70
CA HIS A 393 -8.54 -5.22 4.36
C HIS A 393 -8.30 -6.67 3.93
N ILE A 394 -7.04 -7.07 3.80
CA ILE A 394 -6.64 -8.42 3.40
C ILE A 394 -6.80 -9.40 4.56
N ASP A 395 -7.37 -10.57 4.27
CA ASP A 395 -7.34 -11.71 5.19
C ASP A 395 -5.96 -12.38 5.10
N VAL A 396 -5.25 -12.39 6.23
CA VAL A 396 -3.86 -12.87 6.35
C VAL A 396 -3.71 -14.33 5.96
N LYS A 397 -4.75 -15.16 6.14
CA LYS A 397 -4.75 -16.56 5.71
C LYS A 397 -4.69 -16.64 4.20
N TYR A 398 -5.49 -15.83 3.49
CA TYR A 398 -5.52 -15.81 2.03
C TYR A 398 -4.28 -15.16 1.42
N ALA A 399 -3.71 -14.15 2.08
CA ALA A 399 -2.39 -13.63 1.74
C ALA A 399 -1.32 -14.74 1.73
N MET A 400 -1.34 -15.61 2.75
CA MET A 400 -0.40 -16.71 2.87
C MET A 400 -0.69 -17.86 1.89
N ILE A 401 -1.96 -18.20 1.64
CA ILE A 401 -2.35 -19.18 0.59
C ILE A 401 -1.87 -18.75 -0.79
N LEU A 402 -2.00 -17.47 -1.10
CA LEU A 402 -1.50 -16.92 -2.36
C LEU A 402 0.03 -16.96 -2.43
N GLY A 403 0.72 -17.04 -1.27
CA GLY A 403 2.16 -16.86 -1.16
C GLY A 403 2.59 -15.41 -1.37
N LEU A 404 1.75 -14.47 -0.92
CA LEU A 404 2.11 -13.05 -0.87
C LEU A 404 3.16 -12.79 0.22
N ILE A 405 3.11 -13.58 1.29
CA ILE A 405 4.00 -13.54 2.44
C ILE A 405 4.58 -14.93 2.71
N PRO A 406 5.76 -15.03 3.35
CA PRO A 406 6.30 -16.31 3.81
C PRO A 406 5.42 -16.94 4.88
N ASP A 407 5.62 -18.25 5.07
CA ASP A 407 4.95 -19.00 6.13
C ASP A 407 5.30 -18.43 7.51
N CYS A 408 4.26 -18.24 8.32
CA CYS A 408 4.36 -17.75 9.69
C CYS A 408 3.15 -18.27 10.46
N ASP A 409 3.22 -18.27 11.79
CA ASP A 409 2.03 -18.48 12.60
C ASP A 409 1.00 -17.40 12.28
N LEU A 410 -0.18 -17.79 11.78
CA LEU A 410 -1.25 -16.87 11.41
C LEU A 410 -1.67 -15.94 12.56
N GLN A 411 -1.51 -16.37 13.83
CA GLN A 411 -1.79 -15.52 14.99
C GLN A 411 -0.78 -14.37 15.15
N LYS A 412 0.40 -14.50 14.56
CA LYS A 412 1.48 -13.50 14.56
C LYS A 412 1.52 -12.66 13.28
N VAL A 413 0.56 -12.85 12.36
CA VAL A 413 0.37 -12.00 11.19
C VAL A 413 -0.78 -11.04 11.47
N GLN A 414 -0.53 -9.73 11.46
CA GLN A 414 -1.56 -8.73 11.75
C GLN A 414 -1.49 -7.57 10.77
N SER A 415 -2.65 -6.98 10.50
CA SER A 415 -2.74 -5.72 9.79
C SER A 415 -2.29 -4.56 10.68
N ALA A 416 -1.55 -3.62 10.10
CA ALA A 416 -1.06 -2.40 10.75
C ALA A 416 -1.80 -1.13 10.27
N GLY A 417 -2.81 -1.26 9.41
CA GLY A 417 -3.54 -0.10 8.89
C GLY A 417 -2.65 0.84 8.05
N ASN A 418 -2.96 2.14 8.10
CA ASN A 418 -2.03 3.18 7.63
C ASN A 418 -0.92 3.42 8.68
N ALA A 419 0.09 2.55 8.68
CA ALA A 419 1.23 2.65 9.58
C ALA A 419 2.12 3.88 9.28
N ALA A 420 2.28 4.27 8.01
CA ALA A 420 3.01 5.48 7.62
C ALA A 420 2.39 6.74 8.25
N GLY A 421 1.08 6.92 8.10
CA GLY A 421 0.33 8.02 8.72
C GLY A 421 0.32 7.96 10.25
N THR A 422 0.33 6.75 10.82
CA THR A 422 0.50 6.57 12.28
C THR A 422 1.88 7.02 12.74
N GLY A 423 2.94 6.66 12.02
CA GLY A 423 4.30 7.15 12.26
C GLY A 423 4.42 8.67 12.13
N ALA A 424 3.78 9.28 11.12
CA ALA A 424 3.71 10.73 10.99
C ALA A 424 3.06 11.39 12.23
N ARG A 425 2.01 10.78 12.78
CA ARG A 425 1.34 11.26 14.00
C ARG A 425 2.19 11.05 15.26
N ILE A 426 2.93 9.95 15.36
CA ILE A 426 3.90 9.72 16.44
C ILE A 426 4.97 10.82 16.40
N ALA A 427 5.54 11.11 15.23
CA ALA A 427 6.51 12.18 15.06
C ALA A 427 5.92 13.57 15.36
N LEU A 428 4.65 13.81 15.04
CA LEU A 428 3.96 15.06 15.37
C LEU A 428 3.87 15.27 16.88
N LEU A 429 3.48 14.23 17.62
CA LEU A 429 3.19 14.32 19.07
C LEU A 429 4.41 14.08 19.96
N ASN A 430 5.47 13.46 19.44
CA ASN A 430 6.65 13.10 20.21
C ASN A 430 7.94 13.57 19.54
N ALA A 431 8.57 14.59 20.13
CA ALA A 431 9.83 15.11 19.64
C ALA A 431 10.99 14.09 19.74
N GLY A 432 11.01 13.24 20.77
CA GLY A 432 12.02 12.19 20.92
C GLY A 432 11.92 11.14 19.81
N ALA A 433 10.71 10.85 19.32
CA ALA A 433 10.48 9.96 18.20
C ALA A 433 11.09 10.48 16.88
N ARG A 434 11.25 11.80 16.73
CA ARG A 434 11.96 12.40 15.58
C ARG A 434 13.45 12.11 15.65
N ASP A 435 14.06 12.32 16.81
CA ASP A 435 15.48 12.00 17.01
C ASP A 435 15.73 10.51 16.77
N GLU A 436 14.84 9.67 17.29
CA GLU A 436 14.90 8.23 17.12
C GLU A 436 14.86 7.83 15.64
N ILE A 437 13.85 8.26 14.88
CA ILE A 437 13.72 7.83 13.48
C ILE A 437 14.86 8.37 12.61
N GLU A 438 15.34 9.58 12.87
CA GLU A 438 16.53 10.15 12.22
C GLU A 438 17.80 9.32 12.43
N GLN A 439 17.93 8.64 13.59
CA GLN A 439 19.04 7.73 13.86
C GLN A 439 18.78 6.30 13.35
N VAL A 440 17.56 5.80 13.49
CA VAL A 440 17.19 4.45 13.06
C VAL A 440 17.38 4.30 11.56
N VAL A 441 16.89 5.24 10.75
CA VAL A 441 17.01 5.19 9.28
C VAL A 441 18.45 5.05 8.81
N ARG A 442 19.42 5.69 9.49
CA ARG A 442 20.84 5.59 9.16
C ARG A 442 21.45 4.22 9.40
N ARG A 443 20.82 3.39 10.24
CA ARG A 443 21.24 2.03 10.58
C ARG A 443 20.55 0.96 9.74
N ILE A 444 19.53 1.33 8.96
CA ILE A 444 18.83 0.40 8.07
C ILE A 444 19.72 0.14 6.86
N GLU A 445 20.01 -1.13 6.61
CA GLU A 445 20.74 -1.58 5.44
C GLU A 445 19.78 -1.66 4.25
N LYS A 446 19.98 -0.79 3.26
CA LYS A 446 19.19 -0.80 2.03
C LYS A 446 19.68 -1.89 1.07
N ILE A 447 18.75 -2.68 0.55
CA ILE A 447 19.00 -3.68 -0.49
C ILE A 447 18.28 -3.22 -1.76
N GLU A 448 19.04 -3.04 -2.84
CA GLU A 448 18.50 -2.59 -4.13
C GLU A 448 18.13 -3.81 -4.99
N THR A 449 16.83 -4.15 -5.02
CA THR A 449 16.31 -5.36 -5.67
C THR A 449 16.67 -5.42 -7.16
N ALA A 450 16.74 -4.25 -7.83
CA ALA A 450 17.04 -4.16 -9.27
C ALA A 450 18.44 -4.65 -9.66
N VAL A 451 19.41 -4.67 -8.73
CA VAL A 451 20.80 -5.09 -9.01
C VAL A 451 21.18 -6.40 -8.32
N GLU A 452 20.24 -7.03 -7.62
CA GLU A 452 20.50 -8.22 -6.82
C GLU A 452 20.35 -9.50 -7.66
N PRO A 453 21.42 -10.29 -7.86
CA PRO A 453 21.41 -11.41 -8.83
C PRO A 453 20.36 -12.49 -8.54
N MET A 454 20.03 -12.70 -7.26
CA MET A 454 19.08 -13.74 -6.83
C MET A 454 17.62 -13.31 -6.98
N PHE A 455 17.32 -12.03 -7.20
CA PHE A 455 15.95 -11.53 -7.24
C PHE A 455 15.13 -12.24 -8.32
N GLN A 456 15.68 -12.40 -9.53
CA GLN A 456 14.99 -13.07 -10.63
C GLN A 456 14.70 -14.55 -10.34
N GLN A 457 15.62 -15.24 -9.67
CA GLN A 457 15.40 -16.63 -9.28
C GLN A 457 14.26 -16.73 -8.27
N HIS A 458 14.31 -15.93 -7.20
CA HIS A 458 13.26 -15.89 -6.18
C HIS A 458 11.90 -15.53 -6.78
N PHE A 459 11.88 -14.60 -7.73
CA PHE A 459 10.68 -14.21 -8.46
C PHE A 459 10.07 -15.40 -9.22
N VAL A 460 10.87 -16.14 -9.99
CA VAL A 460 10.39 -17.31 -10.76
C VAL A 460 9.85 -18.40 -9.83
N GLU A 461 10.52 -18.67 -8.71
CA GLU A 461 10.07 -19.66 -7.73
C GLU A 461 8.79 -19.22 -7.01
N ALA A 462 8.63 -17.92 -6.78
CA ALA A 462 7.46 -17.32 -6.16
C ALA A 462 6.27 -17.15 -7.10
N MET A 463 6.37 -17.46 -8.39
CA MET A 463 5.20 -17.46 -9.29
C MET A 463 4.19 -18.58 -8.95
N ALA A 464 4.67 -19.69 -8.41
CA ALA A 464 3.85 -20.84 -8.01
C ALA A 464 3.04 -20.55 -6.74
N LEU A 465 1.88 -21.18 -6.54
CA LEU A 465 0.99 -21.00 -5.37
C LEU A 465 1.16 -22.15 -4.35
N PRO A 466 1.46 -21.88 -3.06
CA PRO A 466 1.93 -20.60 -2.52
C PRO A 466 3.37 -20.27 -2.96
N HIS A 467 4.22 -21.29 -3.16
CA HIS A 467 5.58 -21.17 -3.69
C HIS A 467 5.98 -22.48 -4.37
N LYS A 468 7.03 -22.47 -5.20
CA LYS A 468 7.52 -23.68 -5.87
C LYS A 468 8.26 -24.63 -4.93
N THR A 469 9.09 -24.06 -4.07
CA THR A 469 10.09 -24.78 -3.26
C THR A 469 10.00 -24.52 -1.75
N ALA A 470 9.40 -23.42 -1.32
CA ALA A 470 9.41 -23.00 0.07
C ALA A 470 8.31 -23.76 0.83
N PRO A 471 8.60 -24.29 2.02
CA PRO A 471 7.61 -25.03 2.80
C PRO A 471 6.65 -24.07 3.51
N PHE A 472 5.38 -24.47 3.64
CA PHE A 472 4.35 -23.73 4.37
C PHE A 472 3.69 -24.57 5.49
N PRO A 473 4.47 -25.05 6.48
CA PRO A 473 3.96 -25.93 7.53
C PRO A 473 2.94 -25.27 8.48
N HIS A 474 3.01 -23.96 8.73
CA HIS A 474 2.01 -23.26 9.53
C HIS A 474 0.70 -23.15 8.76
N LEU A 475 0.75 -22.78 7.48
CA LEU A 475 -0.44 -22.76 6.63
C LEU A 475 -1.10 -24.13 6.48
N ALA A 476 -0.32 -25.19 6.29
CA ALA A 476 -0.82 -26.56 6.13
C ALA A 476 -1.57 -27.09 7.37
N LYS A 477 -1.38 -26.48 8.55
CA LYS A 477 -2.19 -26.77 9.75
C LYS A 477 -3.55 -26.09 9.72
N ALA A 478 -3.69 -24.99 8.98
CA ALA A 478 -4.90 -24.17 8.91
C ALA A 478 -5.78 -24.52 7.70
N VAL A 479 -5.20 -25.00 6.60
CA VAL A 479 -5.91 -25.36 5.37
C VAL A 479 -5.37 -26.64 4.74
N GLN A 480 -6.23 -27.34 4.00
CA GLN A 480 -5.81 -28.48 3.18
C GLN A 480 -5.27 -27.98 1.84
N LEU A 481 -3.95 -28.08 1.64
CA LEU A 481 -3.32 -27.69 0.39
C LEU A 481 -3.56 -28.75 -0.71
N PRO A 482 -3.86 -28.35 -1.95
CA PRO A 482 -4.01 -29.26 -3.08
C PRO A 482 -2.73 -30.05 -3.36
N ALA A 483 -2.88 -31.28 -3.87
CA ALA A 483 -1.76 -32.03 -4.43
C ALA A 483 -1.25 -31.35 -5.71
N THR A 484 0.07 -31.47 -5.97
CA THR A 484 0.66 -30.97 -7.22
C THR A 484 0.01 -31.63 -8.42
N LYS A 485 -0.46 -30.82 -9.37
CA LYS A 485 -1.21 -31.24 -10.55
C LYS A 485 -0.58 -30.67 -11.82
N GLU A 486 -0.26 -31.52 -12.78
CA GLU A 486 0.13 -31.10 -14.12
C GLU A 486 -1.11 -30.79 -14.95
N ILE A 487 -1.22 -29.57 -15.46
CA ILE A 487 -2.28 -29.14 -16.39
C ILE A 487 -1.59 -28.70 -17.68
N ILE A 488 -1.89 -29.36 -18.79
CA ILE A 488 -1.39 -28.96 -20.11
C ILE A 488 -2.37 -27.93 -20.67
N ALA A 489 -1.89 -26.71 -20.94
CA ALA A 489 -2.68 -25.71 -21.65
C ALA A 489 -2.98 -26.23 -23.07
N THR A 490 -4.22 -26.63 -23.33
CA THR A 490 -4.65 -27.11 -24.64
C THR A 490 -4.84 -25.93 -25.59
N GLY A 491 -3.76 -25.52 -26.25
CA GLY A 491 -3.82 -24.79 -27.51
C GLY A 491 -3.49 -25.75 -28.63
N GLU A 492 -4.44 -25.97 -29.55
CA GLU A 492 -4.14 -26.64 -30.83
C GLU A 492 -3.08 -25.81 -31.56
N ASP A 493 -1.83 -26.27 -31.49
CA ASP A 493 -0.78 -25.85 -32.41
C ASP A 493 -1.04 -26.57 -33.75
N GLY A 494 -2.05 -26.08 -34.47
CA GLY A 494 -2.35 -26.46 -35.86
C GLY A 494 -1.29 -25.93 -36.82
N GLY A 495 -0.03 -26.30 -36.59
CA GLY A 495 1.09 -26.05 -37.48
C GLY A 495 1.60 -27.38 -38.02
N GLU A 496 1.18 -27.74 -39.23
CA GLU A 496 1.74 -28.87 -39.99
C GLU A 496 3.27 -28.84 -39.96
N ARG A 497 3.89 -29.71 -39.15
CA ARG A 497 5.31 -30.04 -39.28
C ARG A 497 5.51 -30.83 -40.56
N ARG A 498 5.69 -30.11 -41.66
CA ARG A 498 6.15 -30.64 -42.95
C ARG A 498 7.54 -31.24 -42.76
N ARG A 499 7.59 -32.56 -42.58
CA ARG A 499 8.79 -33.39 -42.56
C ARG A 499 9.56 -33.21 -43.89
N ARG A 500 10.58 -32.34 -43.92
CA ARG A 500 11.61 -32.37 -44.97
C ARG A 500 12.54 -33.55 -44.69
N ARG A 501 12.28 -34.67 -45.38
CA ARG A 501 13.28 -35.74 -45.58
C ARG A 501 14.39 -35.16 -46.45
N ARG A 502 15.64 -35.30 -45.97
CA ARG A 502 16.85 -35.17 -46.80
C ARG A 502 16.82 -36.27 -47.87
N GLY A 503 17.00 -35.84 -49.10
CA GLY A 503 17.33 -36.60 -50.30
C GLY A 503 18.04 -35.63 -51.23
#